data_AF-A0A937TC96-F1
#
_entry.id   AF-A0A937TC96-F1
#
_cell.length_a   1.000
_cell.length_b   1.000
_cell.length_c   1.000
_cell.angle_alpha   90.00
_cell.angle_beta   90.00
_cell.angle_gamma   90.00
#
_symmetry.space_group_name_H-M   'P 1'
#
loop_
_entity.id
_entity.type
_entity.pdbx_description
1 polymer ?
#
loop_
_entity_poly.entity_id
_entity_poly.type
_entity_poly.pdbx_seq_one_letter_code
_entity_poly.pdbx_strand_id
1 'polypeptide(L)'
;MSVEAVAVWPVSSRLQKRTRRPEEKTAALRANVEQMTRTLDRPVATYVVDGEEFVITETDVAAMRARLIKPHSNEAVCELALADKMAERHRSIPTAERERRFWENVEAIRAEAIATSIAIDDPMEAVVGD
;
A
#
# COMPACT_ATOMS: atom_id res chain seq x y z
N MET A 1 2.17 67.97 -15.40
CA MET A 1 1.49 67.55 -14.16
C MET A 1 1.05 66.10 -14.32
N SER A 2 1.79 65.19 -13.69
CA SER A 2 1.67 63.74 -13.85
C SER A 2 0.64 63.17 -12.89
N VAL A 3 -0.64 63.28 -13.25
CA VAL A 3 -1.75 62.76 -12.42
C VAL A 3 -1.97 61.26 -12.66
N GLU A 4 -1.53 60.72 -13.80
CA GLU A 4 -1.70 59.30 -14.15
C GLU A 4 -0.77 58.35 -13.38
N ALA A 5 0.45 58.77 -13.03
CA ALA A 5 1.41 57.92 -12.33
C ALA A 5 0.99 57.60 -10.88
N VAL A 6 0.20 58.47 -10.25
CA VAL A 6 -0.23 58.32 -8.84
C VAL A 6 -1.36 57.32 -8.67
N ALA A 7 -2.18 57.10 -9.71
CA ALA A 7 -3.30 56.14 -9.66
C ALA A 7 -2.88 54.69 -9.95
N VAL A 8 -1.75 54.47 -10.62
CA VAL A 8 -1.24 53.14 -10.98
C VAL A 8 -0.66 52.40 -9.76
N TRP A 9 0.03 53.10 -8.87
CA TRP A 9 0.66 52.51 -7.68
C TRP A 9 -0.32 51.92 -6.65
N PRO A 10 -1.46 52.57 -6.33
CA PRO A 10 -2.51 52.00 -5.51
C PRO A 10 -3.16 50.75 -6.14
N VAL A 11 -3.27 50.71 -7.47
CA VAL A 11 -3.88 49.57 -8.18
C VAL A 11 -2.91 48.39 -8.24
N SER A 12 -1.62 48.62 -8.54
CA SER A 12 -0.59 47.58 -8.56
C SER A 12 -0.36 46.96 -7.18
N SER A 13 -0.31 47.78 -6.13
CA SER A 13 -0.19 47.32 -4.74
C SER A 13 -1.42 46.53 -4.26
N ARG A 14 -2.63 46.89 -4.70
CA ARG A 14 -3.85 46.09 -4.46
C ARG A 14 -3.81 44.76 -5.20
N LEU A 15 -3.34 44.75 -6.46
CA LEU A 15 -3.21 43.51 -7.23
C LEU A 15 -2.16 42.58 -6.62
N GLN A 16 -0.97 43.07 -6.26
CA GLN A 16 0.05 42.30 -5.53
C GLN A 16 -0.46 41.69 -4.22
N LYS A 17 -1.22 42.46 -3.43
CA LYS A 17 -1.86 41.92 -2.21
C LYS A 17 -2.90 40.85 -2.52
N ARG A 18 -3.63 40.97 -3.63
CA ARG A 18 -4.63 40.00 -4.06
C ARG A 18 -4.03 38.72 -4.64
N THR A 19 -2.81 38.74 -5.19
CA THR A 19 -2.07 37.54 -5.61
C THR A 19 -1.32 36.88 -4.46
N ARG A 20 -0.77 37.67 -3.53
CA ARG A 20 -0.07 37.14 -2.35
C ARG A 20 -0.99 36.34 -1.42
N ARG A 21 -2.24 36.77 -1.23
CA ARG A 21 -3.21 36.08 -0.36
C ARG A 21 -3.57 34.66 -0.83
N PRO A 22 -3.87 34.38 -2.11
CA PRO A 22 -4.07 33.03 -2.60
C PRO A 22 -2.77 32.21 -2.60
N GLU A 23 -1.60 32.80 -2.88
CA GLU A 23 -0.30 32.10 -2.78
C GLU A 23 0.00 31.64 -1.34
N GLU A 24 -0.24 32.49 -0.34
CA GLU A 24 -0.09 32.13 1.07
C GLU A 24 -1.09 31.04 1.47
N LYS A 25 -2.32 31.08 0.94
CA LYS A 25 -3.33 30.03 1.16
C LYS A 25 -2.98 28.71 0.50
N THR A 26 -2.46 28.71 -0.72
CA THR A 26 -2.05 27.49 -1.41
C THR A 26 -0.80 26.89 -0.77
N ALA A 27 0.14 27.71 -0.31
CA ALA A 27 1.28 27.25 0.48
C ALA A 27 0.85 26.62 1.81
N ALA A 28 -0.06 27.27 2.54
CA ALA A 28 -0.62 26.71 3.78
C ALA A 28 -1.39 25.41 3.55
N LEU A 29 -2.17 25.33 2.46
CA LEU A 29 -2.88 24.11 2.08
C LEU A 29 -1.90 22.98 1.71
N ARG A 30 -0.84 23.28 0.94
CA ARG A 30 0.20 22.31 0.60
C ARG A 30 0.91 21.78 1.84
N ALA A 31 1.28 22.66 2.77
CA ALA A 31 1.89 22.26 4.03
C ALA A 31 0.96 21.36 4.88
N ASN A 32 -0.34 21.66 4.90
CA ASN A 32 -1.33 20.85 5.60
C ASN A 32 -1.50 19.47 4.95
N VAL A 33 -1.58 19.41 3.61
CA VAL A 33 -1.62 18.14 2.87
C VAL A 33 -0.36 17.32 3.15
N GLU A 34 0.82 17.95 3.14
CA GLU A 34 2.09 17.26 3.40
C GLU A 34 2.20 16.76 4.86
N GLN A 35 1.66 17.50 5.82
CA GLN A 35 1.55 17.07 7.21
C GLN A 35 0.58 15.89 7.36
N MET A 36 -0.56 15.93 6.66
CA MET A 36 -1.52 14.83 6.65
C MET A 36 -0.91 13.57 6.03
N THR A 37 -0.22 13.68 4.89
CA THR A 37 0.44 12.51 4.26
C THR A 37 1.52 11.92 5.15
N ARG A 38 2.34 12.74 5.83
CA ARG A 38 3.34 12.23 6.78
C ARG A 38 2.73 11.52 7.99
N THR A 39 1.57 11.97 8.45
CA THR A 39 0.86 11.31 9.56
C THR A 39 0.28 9.97 9.10
N LEU A 40 -0.22 9.94 7.87
CA LEU A 40 -0.86 8.81 7.21
C LEU A 40 0.13 7.72 6.77
N ASP A 41 1.40 8.06 6.51
CA ASP A 41 2.48 7.12 6.18
C ASP A 41 3.13 6.48 7.41
N ARG A 42 2.64 6.76 8.62
CA ARG A 42 3.22 6.19 9.83
C ARG A 42 3.05 4.66 9.83
N PRO A 43 4.14 3.89 10.04
CA PRO A 43 4.05 2.44 10.14
C PRO A 43 3.34 2.05 11.44
N VAL A 44 2.37 1.15 11.32
CA VAL A 44 1.58 0.58 12.42
C VAL A 44 2.09 -0.81 12.77
N ALA A 45 2.40 -1.61 11.75
CA ALA A 45 2.92 -2.96 11.91
C ALA A 45 3.81 -3.35 10.73
N THR A 46 4.76 -4.25 10.96
CA THR A 46 5.63 -4.82 9.94
C THR A 46 5.52 -6.34 10.01
N TYR A 47 5.29 -6.96 8.86
CA TYR A 47 5.18 -8.41 8.70
C TYR A 47 6.25 -8.91 7.75
N VAL A 48 6.74 -10.13 8.00
CA VAL A 48 7.61 -10.84 7.06
C VAL A 48 6.86 -12.08 6.59
N VAL A 49 6.57 -12.15 5.29
CA VAL A 49 5.86 -13.26 4.65
C VAL A 49 6.73 -13.76 3.49
N ASP A 50 7.09 -15.03 3.51
CA ASP A 50 7.95 -15.67 2.50
C ASP A 50 9.27 -14.92 2.22
N GLY A 51 9.84 -14.30 3.27
CA GLY A 51 11.07 -13.51 3.19
C GLY A 51 10.90 -12.08 2.65
N GLU A 52 9.68 -11.68 2.30
CA GLU A 52 9.34 -10.31 1.92
C GLU A 52 8.78 -9.51 3.10
N GLU A 53 9.25 -8.26 3.25
CA GLU A 53 8.78 -7.35 4.28
C GLU A 53 7.57 -6.54 3.79
N PHE A 54 6.48 -6.56 4.56
CA PHE A 54 5.27 -5.78 4.36
C PHE A 54 5.05 -4.83 5.53
N VAL A 55 5.18 -3.53 5.26
CA VAL A 55 4.88 -2.47 6.24
C VAL A 55 3.44 -2.02 6.06
N ILE A 56 2.62 -2.13 7.10
CA ILE A 56 1.23 -1.65 7.13
C ILE A 56 1.20 -0.27 7.77
N THR A 57 0.65 0.70 7.06
CA THR A 57 0.59 2.11 7.49
C THR A 57 -0.75 2.45 8.16
N GLU A 58 -0.83 3.60 8.84
CA GLU A 58 -2.09 4.13 9.37
C GLU A 58 -3.13 4.34 8.25
N THR A 59 -2.69 4.68 7.03
CA THR A 59 -3.57 4.77 5.85
C THR A 59 -4.20 3.43 5.50
N ASP A 60 -3.39 2.37 5.45
CA ASP A 60 -3.85 1.03 5.10
C ASP A 60 -4.92 0.56 6.11
N VAL A 61 -4.68 0.80 7.40
CA VAL A 61 -5.63 0.51 8.48
C VAL A 61 -6.91 1.35 8.37
N ALA A 62 -6.78 2.66 8.09
CA ALA A 62 -7.93 3.55 7.96
C ALA A 62 -8.81 3.19 6.75
N ALA A 63 -8.18 2.88 5.61
CA ALA A 63 -8.86 2.42 4.40
C ALA A 63 -9.61 1.11 4.66
N MET A 64 -8.98 0.17 5.38
CA MET A 64 -9.62 -1.09 5.73
C MET A 64 -10.81 -0.88 6.67
N ARG A 65 -10.67 -0.03 7.70
CA ARG A 65 -11.79 0.32 8.60
C ARG A 65 -12.96 0.94 7.86
N ALA A 66 -12.71 1.81 6.87
CA ALA A 66 -13.76 2.44 6.07
C ALA A 66 -14.56 1.42 5.23
N ARG A 67 -13.95 0.29 4.86
CA ARG A 67 -14.58 -0.80 4.11
C ARG A 67 -15.34 -1.79 5.00
N LEU A 68 -15.03 -1.84 6.30
CA LEU A 68 -15.64 -2.77 7.24
C LEU A 68 -16.95 -2.21 7.83
N ILE A 69 -18.01 -3.02 7.79
CA ILE A 69 -19.34 -2.63 8.30
C ILE A 69 -19.36 -2.58 9.84
N LYS A 70 -18.57 -3.42 10.49
CA LYS A 70 -18.49 -3.53 11.95
C LYS A 70 -17.11 -3.11 12.45
N PRO A 71 -17.01 -2.57 13.68
CA PRO A 71 -15.71 -2.38 14.31
C PRO A 71 -15.06 -3.73 14.59
N HIS A 72 -13.75 -3.80 14.31
CA HIS A 72 -12.90 -4.97 14.56
C HIS A 72 -11.70 -4.54 15.41
N SER A 73 -11.01 -5.51 16.01
CA SER A 73 -9.75 -5.24 16.72
C SER A 73 -8.70 -4.67 15.75
N ASN A 74 -7.74 -3.89 16.28
CA ASN A 74 -6.66 -3.35 15.46
C ASN A 74 -5.85 -4.45 14.76
N GLU A 75 -5.60 -5.54 15.48
CA GLU A 75 -4.88 -6.71 14.97
C GLU A 75 -5.58 -7.30 13.74
N ALA A 76 -6.89 -7.58 13.84
CA ALA A 76 -7.66 -8.11 12.72
C ALA A 76 -7.68 -7.16 11.51
N VAL A 77 -7.74 -5.84 11.75
CA VAL A 77 -7.68 -4.86 10.67
C VAL A 77 -6.29 -4.83 10.02
N CYS A 78 -5.22 -4.98 10.79
CA CYS A 78 -3.86 -5.02 10.26
C CYS A 78 -3.62 -6.28 9.40
N GLU A 79 -4.12 -7.43 9.83
CA GLU A 79 -4.05 -8.67 9.04
C GLU A 79 -4.85 -8.57 7.75
N LEU A 80 -6.05 -7.99 7.79
CA LEU A 80 -6.84 -7.74 6.58
C LEU A 80 -6.13 -6.76 5.63
N ALA A 81 -5.50 -5.71 6.17
CA ALA A 81 -4.71 -4.77 5.39
C ALA A 81 -3.48 -5.43 4.75
N LEU A 82 -2.81 -6.35 5.46
CA LEU A 82 -1.74 -7.17 4.92
C LEU A 82 -2.22 -8.03 3.75
N ALA A 83 -3.34 -8.74 3.92
CA ALA A 83 -3.91 -9.57 2.87
C ALA A 83 -4.27 -8.77 1.61
N ASP A 84 -4.88 -7.59 1.77
CA ASP A 84 -5.22 -6.68 0.65
C ASP A 84 -3.95 -6.20 -0.07
N LYS A 85 -2.90 -5.83 0.68
CA LYS A 85 -1.61 -5.37 0.15
C LYS A 85 -0.85 -6.46 -0.61
N MET A 86 -0.86 -7.68 -0.08
CA MET A 86 -0.32 -8.85 -0.79
C MET A 86 -1.10 -9.09 -2.09
N ALA A 87 -2.43 -9.07 -2.03
CA ALA A 87 -3.28 -9.28 -3.20
C ALA A 87 -3.05 -8.22 -4.29
N GLU A 88 -2.87 -6.94 -3.92
CA GLU A 88 -2.52 -5.87 -4.86
C GLU A 88 -1.18 -6.09 -5.54
N ARG A 89 -0.16 -6.51 -4.77
CA ARG A 89 1.18 -6.83 -5.31
C ARG A 89 1.13 -7.96 -6.34
N HIS A 90 0.23 -8.92 -6.18
CA HIS A 90 0.04 -10.01 -7.14
C HIS A 90 -0.92 -9.67 -8.29
N ARG A 91 -1.67 -8.56 -8.21
CA ARG A 91 -2.68 -8.17 -9.22
C ARG A 91 -2.05 -7.84 -10.57
N SER A 92 -0.81 -7.32 -10.58
CA SER A 92 -0.05 -7.01 -11.80
C SER A 92 0.64 -8.21 -12.44
N ILE A 93 0.65 -9.38 -11.79
CA ILE A 93 1.30 -10.58 -12.33
C ILE A 93 0.39 -11.17 -13.42
N PRO A 94 0.87 -11.31 -14.67
CA PRO A 94 0.12 -11.98 -15.73
C PRO A 94 -0.28 -13.40 -15.31
N THR A 95 -1.44 -13.89 -15.75
CA THR A 95 -1.95 -15.21 -15.37
C THR A 95 -0.96 -16.34 -15.64
N ALA A 96 -0.27 -16.30 -16.80
CA ALA A 96 0.74 -17.29 -17.16
C ALA A 96 1.93 -17.32 -16.18
N GLU A 97 2.31 -16.16 -15.64
CA GLU A 97 3.38 -16.06 -14.64
C GLU A 97 2.91 -16.57 -13.26
N ARG A 98 1.63 -16.40 -12.91
CA ARG A 98 1.05 -17.01 -11.69
C ARG A 98 1.00 -18.53 -11.80
N GLU A 99 0.58 -19.07 -12.94
CA GLU A 99 0.55 -20.51 -13.18
C GLU A 99 1.96 -21.12 -13.13
N ARG A 100 2.95 -20.45 -13.72
CA ARG A 100 4.35 -20.90 -13.64
C ARG A 100 4.82 -20.98 -12.18
N ARG A 101 4.63 -19.90 -11.41
CA ARG A 101 5.03 -19.85 -9.98
C ARG A 101 4.30 -20.87 -9.12
N PHE A 102 3.02 -21.13 -9.42
CA PHE A 102 2.26 -22.16 -8.73
C PHE A 102 2.91 -23.54 -8.93
N TRP A 103 3.22 -23.92 -10.17
CA TRP A 103 3.87 -25.19 -10.45
C TRP A 103 5.31 -25.28 -9.92
N GLU A 104 6.06 -24.18 -9.94
CA GLU A 104 7.38 -24.09 -9.31
C GLU A 104 7.29 -24.37 -7.79
N ASN A 105 6.30 -23.77 -7.10
CA ASN A 105 6.09 -24.02 -5.68
C ASN A 105 5.62 -25.45 -5.39
N VAL A 106 4.73 -26.01 -6.22
CA VAL A 106 4.29 -27.41 -6.08
C VAL A 106 5.48 -28.36 -6.22
N GLU A 107 6.35 -28.14 -7.21
CA GLU A 107 7.53 -28.99 -7.41
C GLU A 107 8.57 -28.79 -6.30
N ALA A 108 8.74 -27.58 -5.77
CA ALA A 108 9.61 -27.32 -4.63
C ALA A 108 9.14 -28.08 -3.38
N ILE A 109 7.84 -28.02 -3.07
CA ILE A 109 7.23 -28.77 -1.96
C ILE A 109 7.38 -30.29 -2.19
N ARG A 110 7.16 -30.76 -3.42
CA ARG A 110 7.34 -32.17 -3.78
C ARG A 110 8.79 -32.61 -3.57
N ALA A 111 9.76 -31.84 -4.06
CA ALA A 111 11.18 -32.12 -3.92
C ALA A 111 11.61 -32.14 -2.45
N GLU A 112 11.10 -31.22 -1.63
CA GLU A 112 11.31 -31.20 -0.18
C GLU A 112 10.71 -32.43 0.50
N ALA A 113 9.50 -32.83 0.12
CA ALA A 113 8.83 -34.02 0.67
C ALA A 113 9.57 -35.33 0.31
N ILE A 114 10.11 -35.44 -0.91
CA ILE A 114 10.97 -36.55 -1.33
C ILE A 114 12.28 -36.54 -0.54
N ALA A 115 12.94 -35.37 -0.44
CA ALA A 115 14.19 -35.22 0.29
C ALA A 115 14.07 -35.55 1.79
N THR A 116 12.88 -35.31 2.36
CA THR A 116 12.59 -35.61 3.77
C THR A 116 12.04 -37.04 3.97
N SER A 117 11.96 -37.86 2.91
CA SER A 117 11.36 -39.21 2.92
C SER A 117 9.93 -39.26 3.46
N ILE A 118 9.18 -38.17 3.32
CA ILE A 118 7.76 -38.08 3.71
C ILE A 118 6.87 -38.48 2.51
N ALA A 119 7.38 -38.36 1.29
CA ALA A 119 6.69 -38.82 0.08
C ALA A 119 7.04 -40.29 -0.25
N ILE A 120 6.03 -41.08 -0.59
CA ILE A 120 6.19 -42.39 -1.22
C ILE A 120 6.54 -42.13 -2.70
N ASP A 121 7.77 -42.45 -3.10
CA ASP A 121 8.27 -42.23 -4.46
C ASP A 121 8.16 -43.49 -5.34
N ASP A 122 7.63 -44.59 -4.79
CA ASP A 122 7.39 -45.84 -5.53
C ASP A 122 5.88 -46.10 -5.70
N PRO A 123 5.34 -46.13 -6.93
CA PRO A 123 3.95 -46.53 -7.17
C PRO A 123 3.64 -47.98 -6.73
N MET A 124 4.66 -48.82 -6.45
CA MET A 124 4.49 -50.17 -5.90
C MET A 124 4.28 -50.20 -4.38
N GLU A 125 4.75 -49.20 -3.62
CA GLU A 125 4.51 -49.09 -2.17
C GLU A 125 3.12 -48.51 -1.85
N ALA A 126 2.45 -47.89 -2.83
CA ALA A 126 1.09 -47.37 -2.69
C ALA A 126 -0.01 -48.47 -2.78
N VAL A 127 0.36 -49.75 -2.88
CA VAL A 127 -0.58 -50.87 -2.74
C VAL A 127 -0.90 -51.05 -1.26
N VAL A 128 -1.90 -50.29 -0.80
CA VAL A 128 -2.59 -50.56 0.46
C VAL A 128 -3.16 -51.98 0.38
N GLY A 129 -2.89 -52.76 1.43
CA GLY A 129 -3.27 -54.17 1.54
C GLY A 129 -4.74 -54.47 1.28
N ASP A 130 -4.93 -55.69 0.80
CA ASP A 130 -6.18 -56.43 0.49
C ASP A 130 -7.39 -56.11 1.38
#